data_AF-A0A350EXU0-F1
#
_entry.id   AF-A0A350EXU0-F1
#
_cell.length_a   1.000
_cell.length_b   1.000
_cell.length_c   1.000
_cell.angle_alpha   90.00
_cell.angle_beta   90.00
_cell.angle_gamma   90.00
#
_symmetry.space_group_name_H-M   'P 1'
#
loop_
_entity.id
_entity.type
_entity.pdbx_description
1 polymer ?
#
loop_
_entity_poly.entity_id
_entity_poly.type
_entity_poly.pdbx_seq_one_letter_code
_entity_poly.pdbx_strand_id
1 'polypeptide(L)'
;GQLEGTVTARPAVDELVNADFAVQVNGFASELLNVDRLNLDGALHWPQLIVSNASFSFPDAGAFRLGGELQLLDRSLTNVHWSYRGALPTNLVPAGLSLETVTASGTASGRWPDLTHRTELAVMRPDW
;
A
#
# COMPACT_ATOMS: atom_id res chain seq x y z
N GLY A 1 16.25 -4.27 8.85
CA GLY A 1 15.70 -4.20 7.49
C GLY A 1 16.78 -4.48 6.50
N GLN A 2 16.59 -5.51 5.67
CA GLN A 2 17.34 -5.69 4.44
C GLN A 2 16.43 -5.24 3.30
N LEU A 3 16.90 -4.27 2.52
CA LEU A 3 16.19 -3.77 1.34
C LEU A 3 16.80 -4.46 0.11
N GLU A 4 15.96 -5.16 -0.64
CA GLU A 4 16.32 -5.80 -1.89
C GLU A 4 15.37 -5.29 -2.97
N GLY A 5 15.87 -5.07 -4.18
CA GLY A 5 15.02 -4.55 -5.22
C GLY A 5 15.72 -4.48 -6.55
N THR A 6 14.93 -4.52 -7.59
CA THR A 6 15.37 -4.37 -8.97
C THR A 6 14.58 -3.25 -9.61
N VAL A 7 15.29 -2.30 -10.21
CA VAL A 7 14.70 -1.25 -11.04
C VAL A 7 15.22 -1.44 -12.45
N THR A 8 14.32 -1.62 -13.40
CA THR A 8 14.66 -1.72 -14.82
C THR A 8 14.15 -0.48 -15.53
N ALA A 9 15.04 0.46 -15.81
CA ALA A 9 14.72 1.64 -16.59
C ALA A 9 15.05 1.38 -18.07
N ARG A 10 14.15 1.81 -18.96
CA ARG A 10 14.36 1.78 -20.42
C ARG A 10 14.29 3.20 -20.97
N PRO A 11 15.33 4.03 -20.76
CA PRO A 11 15.38 5.34 -21.38
C PRO A 11 15.68 5.19 -22.88
N ALA A 12 14.79 5.69 -23.74
CA ALA A 12 15.12 5.99 -25.13
C ALA A 12 15.41 7.49 -25.25
N VAL A 13 16.36 7.86 -26.10
CA VAL A 13 16.90 9.24 -26.20
C VAL A 13 15.82 10.27 -26.56
N ASP A 14 14.73 9.81 -27.19
CA ASP A 14 13.59 10.64 -27.62
C ASP A 14 12.26 10.25 -26.96
N GLU A 15 12.27 9.34 -25.97
CA GLU A 15 11.05 8.91 -25.26
C GLU A 15 11.01 9.42 -23.82
N LEU A 16 9.80 9.71 -23.35
CA LEU A 16 9.53 9.99 -21.94
C LEU A 16 9.98 8.81 -21.07
N VAL A 17 10.39 9.09 -19.84
CA VAL A 17 10.95 8.08 -18.93
C VAL A 17 9.95 6.94 -18.70
N ASN A 18 10.35 5.74 -19.11
CA ASN A 18 9.66 4.48 -18.85
C ASN A 18 10.53 3.59 -17.97
N ALA A 19 10.00 3.18 -16.81
CA ALA A 19 10.72 2.30 -15.88
C ALA A 19 9.77 1.34 -15.19
N ASP A 20 10.15 0.06 -15.14
CA ASP A 20 9.51 -0.94 -14.31
C ASP A 20 10.30 -1.10 -13.01
N PHE A 21 9.60 -1.26 -11.89
CA PHE A 21 10.23 -1.50 -10.60
C PHE A 21 9.57 -2.64 -9.85
N ALA A 22 10.40 -3.40 -9.14
CA ALA A 22 10.00 -4.40 -8.17
C ALA A 22 10.92 -4.30 -6.96
N VAL A 23 10.36 -3.95 -5.81
CA VAL A 23 11.09 -3.70 -4.57
C VAL A 23 10.52 -4.60 -3.48
N GLN A 24 11.40 -5.30 -2.77
CA GLN A 24 11.05 -6.13 -1.62
C GLN A 24 11.89 -5.76 -0.41
N VAL A 25 11.24 -5.41 0.70
CA VAL A 25 11.93 -5.18 1.98
C VAL A 25 11.51 -6.26 2.94
N ASN A 26 12.49 -6.95 3.53
CA ASN A 26 12.24 -7.96 4.55
C ASN A 26 12.74 -7.45 5.92
N GLY A 27 11.91 -7.62 6.95
CA GLY A 27 12.22 -7.31 8.34
C GLY A 27 12.57 -5.84 8.59
N PHE A 28 11.63 -4.93 8.33
CA PHE A 28 11.79 -3.50 8.60
C PHE A 28 11.16 -3.14 9.94
N ALA A 29 11.94 -2.52 10.83
CA ALA A 29 11.45 -2.01 12.10
C ALA A 29 11.88 -0.55 12.29
N SER A 30 10.93 0.30 12.65
CA SER A 30 11.12 1.67 13.12
C SER A 30 10.33 1.88 14.41
N GLU A 31 10.50 3.04 15.05
CA GLU A 31 9.74 3.38 16.27
C GLU A 31 8.21 3.36 16.07
N LEU A 32 7.74 3.61 14.85
CA LEU A 32 6.31 3.71 14.53
C LEU A 32 5.75 2.46 13.85
N LEU A 33 6.61 1.65 13.24
CA LEU A 33 6.16 0.61 12.31
C LEU A 33 7.12 -0.59 12.29
N ASN A 34 6.58 -1.78 12.53
CA ASN A 34 7.28 -3.04 12.37
C ASN A 34 6.61 -3.87 11.28
N VAL A 35 7.35 -4.22 10.23
CA VAL A 35 6.87 -4.88 9.01
C VAL A 35 7.76 -6.09 8.72
N ASP A 36 7.15 -7.27 8.59
CA ASP A 36 7.83 -8.50 8.19
C ASP A 36 8.25 -8.44 6.73
N ARG A 37 7.34 -7.98 5.87
CA ARG A 37 7.57 -7.87 4.43
C ARG A 37 6.81 -6.70 3.83
N LEU A 38 7.51 -5.96 2.98
CA LEU A 38 6.96 -4.98 2.06
C LEU A 38 7.29 -5.43 0.64
N ASN A 39 6.30 -5.48 -0.24
CA ASN A 39 6.51 -5.62 -1.68
C ASN A 39 5.90 -4.41 -2.38
N LEU A 40 6.60 -3.88 -3.38
CA LEU A 40 6.15 -2.77 -4.19
C LEU A 40 6.55 -3.02 -5.65
N ASP A 41 5.54 -3.17 -6.49
CA ASP A 41 5.66 -3.44 -7.91
C ASP A 41 4.88 -2.38 -8.71
N GLY A 42 5.43 -1.99 -9.85
CA GLY A 42 4.78 -1.01 -10.69
C GLY A 42 5.63 -0.52 -11.85
N ALA A 43 5.11 0.51 -12.50
CA ALA A 43 5.74 1.14 -13.64
C ALA A 43 5.58 2.66 -13.57
N LEU A 44 6.63 3.38 -13.96
CA LEU A 44 6.59 4.81 -14.27
C LEU A 44 6.54 4.95 -15.78
N HIS A 45 5.41 5.39 -16.31
CA HIS A 45 5.24 5.81 -17.69
C HIS A 45 4.99 7.31 -17.68
N TRP A 46 6.07 8.11 -17.68
CA TRP A 46 5.95 9.53 -17.40
C TRP A 46 4.86 10.21 -18.25
N PRO A 47 3.90 10.95 -17.62
CA PRO A 47 3.84 11.37 -16.21
C PRO A 47 2.99 10.48 -15.29
N GLN A 48 2.62 9.28 -15.70
CA GLN A 48 1.81 8.34 -14.92
C GLN A 48 2.69 7.38 -14.10
N LEU A 49 2.37 7.22 -12.83
CA LEU A 49 2.88 6.17 -11.96
C LEU A 49 1.79 5.14 -11.73
N ILE A 50 2.05 3.89 -12.10
CA ILE A 50 1.17 2.74 -11.88
C ILE A 50 1.77 1.92 -10.75
N VAL A 51 1.00 1.71 -9.69
CA VAL A 51 1.32 0.78 -8.60
C VAL A 51 0.45 -0.45 -8.81
N SER A 52 1.03 -1.52 -9.36
CA SER A 52 0.31 -2.76 -9.62
C SER A 52 0.12 -3.59 -8.35
N ASN A 53 1.08 -3.51 -7.43
CA ASN A 53 1.01 -4.16 -6.13
C ASN A 53 1.86 -3.40 -5.11
N ALA A 54 1.24 -2.99 -4.02
CA ALA A 54 1.92 -2.54 -2.81
C ALA A 54 1.35 -3.36 -1.65
N SER A 55 2.15 -4.24 -1.06
CA SER A 55 1.70 -5.13 0.01
C SER A 55 2.59 -5.03 1.24
N PHE A 56 1.99 -5.07 2.42
CA PHE A 56 2.65 -4.99 3.71
C PHE A 56 2.12 -6.11 4.60
N SER A 57 2.99 -6.83 5.28
CA SER A 57 2.63 -7.76 6.35
C SER A 57 3.29 -7.32 7.64
N PHE A 58 2.51 -7.25 8.72
CA PHE A 58 3.03 -6.91 10.04
C PHE A 58 3.30 -8.20 10.83
N PRO A 59 4.29 -8.22 11.74
CA PRO A 59 4.46 -9.34 12.65
C PRO A 59 3.21 -9.47 13.52
N ASP A 60 2.55 -10.63 13.45
CA ASP A 60 1.32 -10.97 14.18
C ASP A 60 0.11 -10.04 13.92
N ALA A 61 0.21 -9.17 12.93
CA ALA A 61 -0.81 -8.19 12.58
C ALA A 61 -1.04 -8.22 11.06
N GLY A 62 -2.25 -7.91 10.63
CA GLY A 62 -2.78 -8.27 9.30
C GLY A 62 -1.94 -7.88 8.07
N ALA A 63 -2.40 -8.30 6.91
CA ALA A 63 -1.81 -7.90 5.62
C ALA A 63 -2.58 -6.72 5.03
N PHE A 64 -1.85 -5.70 4.55
CA PHE A 64 -2.37 -4.62 3.72
C PHE A 64 -1.97 -4.84 2.26
N ARG A 65 -2.86 -4.51 1.32
CA ARG A 65 -2.60 -4.46 -0.11
C ARG A 65 -3.20 -3.19 -0.71
N LEU A 66 -2.50 -2.61 -1.67
CA LEU A 66 -2.85 -1.39 -2.38
C LEU A 66 -2.42 -1.54 -3.85
N GLY A 67 -3.21 -0.99 -4.75
CA GLY A 67 -2.83 -0.72 -6.13
C GLY A 67 -3.58 0.50 -6.64
N GLY A 68 -3.09 1.09 -7.72
CA GLY A 68 -3.74 2.22 -8.37
C GLY A 68 -2.80 3.03 -9.26
N GLU A 69 -3.33 4.13 -9.78
CA GLU A 69 -2.66 4.97 -10.74
C GLU A 69 -2.61 6.42 -10.24
N LEU A 70 -1.45 7.04 -10.37
CA LEU A 70 -1.19 8.42 -10.02
C LEU A 70 -0.69 9.16 -11.25
N GLN A 71 -1.44 10.16 -11.69
CA GLN A 71 -0.94 11.14 -12.66
C GLN A 71 -0.14 12.20 -11.91
N LEU A 72 1.16 12.29 -12.19
CA LEU A 72 2.10 13.08 -11.38
C LEU A 72 1.95 14.60 -11.63
N LEU A 73 1.58 14.99 -12.85
CA LEU A 73 1.46 16.41 -13.23
C LEU A 73 0.19 17.06 -12.68
N ASP A 74 -0.94 16.37 -12.78
CA ASP A 74 -2.23 16.87 -12.28
C ASP A 74 -2.47 16.51 -10.81
N ARG A 75 -1.69 15.57 -10.26
CA ARG A 75 -1.81 14.96 -8.92
C ARG A 75 -3.14 14.24 -8.74
N SER A 76 -3.61 13.56 -9.77
CA SER A 76 -4.86 12.80 -9.73
C SER A 76 -4.62 11.31 -9.48
N LEU A 77 -5.49 10.72 -8.65
CA LEU A 77 -5.53 9.31 -8.32
C LEU A 77 -6.73 8.68 -9.01
N THR A 78 -6.49 7.56 -9.69
CA THR A 78 -7.53 6.74 -10.33
C THR A 78 -7.26 5.27 -10.07
N ASN A 79 -8.30 4.44 -10.20
CA ASN A 79 -8.21 2.99 -10.02
C ASN A 79 -7.55 2.55 -8.70
N VAL A 80 -7.62 3.38 -7.64
CA VAL A 80 -7.03 3.03 -6.36
C VAL A 80 -7.95 2.05 -5.66
N HIS A 81 -7.42 0.87 -5.37
CA HIS A 81 -8.05 -0.15 -4.56
C HIS A 81 -7.11 -0.55 -3.44
N TRP A 82 -7.66 -0.73 -2.25
CA TRP A 82 -6.88 -1.23 -1.13
C TRP A 82 -7.69 -2.24 -0.31
N SER A 83 -6.99 -3.12 0.38
CA SER A 83 -7.56 -4.10 1.29
C SER A 83 -6.65 -4.32 2.48
N TYR A 84 -7.24 -4.65 3.60
CA TYR A 84 -6.58 -5.00 4.83
C TYR A 84 -7.29 -6.21 5.44
N ARG A 85 -6.52 -7.16 5.95
CA ARG A 85 -7.06 -8.31 6.70
C ARG A 85 -6.12 -8.75 7.80
N GLY A 86 -6.62 -8.74 9.03
CA GLY A 86 -5.99 -9.39 10.19
C GLY A 86 -6.17 -8.56 11.47
N ALA A 87 -5.39 -8.89 12.49
CA ALA A 87 -5.39 -8.14 13.75
C ALA A 87 -4.74 -6.77 13.54
N LEU A 88 -5.38 -5.71 14.06
CA LEU A 88 -4.79 -4.38 14.05
C LEU A 88 -3.52 -4.37 14.92
N PRO A 89 -2.44 -3.72 14.47
CA PRO A 89 -1.26 -3.51 15.30
C PRO A 89 -1.66 -2.90 16.66
N THR A 90 -1.15 -3.45 17.75
CA THR A 90 -1.55 -3.05 19.11
C THR A 90 -1.25 -1.59 19.43
N ASN A 91 -0.27 -0.99 18.75
CA ASN A 91 0.05 0.44 18.84
C ASN A 91 -0.98 1.34 18.12
N LEU A 92 -1.88 0.78 17.31
CA LEU A 92 -2.96 1.49 16.62
C LEU A 92 -4.33 1.27 17.27
N VAL A 93 -4.43 0.39 18.27
CA VAL A 93 -5.68 0.07 18.96
C VAL A 93 -5.67 0.72 20.34
N PRO A 94 -6.75 1.43 20.75
CA PRO A 94 -6.85 1.94 22.11
C PRO A 94 -6.74 0.82 23.16
N ALA A 95 -6.10 1.12 24.28
CA ALA A 95 -5.95 0.15 25.37
C ALA A 95 -7.32 -0.43 25.80
N GLY A 96 -7.41 -1.75 25.88
CA GLY A 96 -8.62 -2.48 26.28
C GLY A 96 -9.50 -2.99 25.12
N LEU A 97 -9.19 -2.64 23.87
CA LEU A 97 -9.81 -3.25 22.69
C LEU A 97 -8.93 -4.38 22.16
N SER A 98 -9.46 -5.59 22.10
CA SER A 98 -8.88 -6.71 21.36
C SER A 98 -9.78 -7.00 20.17
N LEU A 99 -9.25 -6.83 18.97
CA LEU A 99 -9.93 -7.16 17.72
C LEU A 99 -9.16 -8.31 17.07
N GLU A 100 -9.76 -9.50 17.02
CA GLU A 100 -9.10 -10.70 16.50
C GLU A 100 -8.86 -10.59 14.99
N THR A 101 -9.85 -10.12 14.23
CA THR A 101 -9.71 -9.90 12.80
C THR A 101 -10.56 -8.74 12.33
N VAL A 102 -9.88 -7.76 11.75
CA VAL A 102 -10.50 -6.67 11.00
C VAL A 102 -10.27 -6.96 9.52
N THR A 103 -11.34 -6.84 8.75
CA THR A 103 -11.25 -6.77 7.29
C THR A 103 -11.73 -5.40 6.86
N ALA A 104 -10.92 -4.72 6.07
CA ALA A 104 -11.28 -3.43 5.51
C ALA A 104 -10.89 -3.42 4.04
N SER A 105 -11.69 -2.77 3.21
CA SER A 105 -11.33 -2.53 1.82
C SER A 105 -11.92 -1.21 1.36
N GLY A 106 -11.37 -0.66 0.30
CA GLY A 106 -11.86 0.61 -0.17
C GLY A 106 -11.27 1.04 -1.49
N THR A 107 -11.77 2.18 -1.93
CA THR A 107 -11.33 2.87 -3.13
C THR A 107 -10.99 4.30 -2.83
N ALA A 108 -10.07 4.87 -3.59
CA ALA A 108 -9.80 6.31 -3.57
C ALA A 108 -9.70 6.85 -4.99
N SER A 109 -10.17 8.07 -5.21
CA SER A 109 -10.04 8.74 -6.50
C SER A 109 -10.18 10.24 -6.34
N GLY A 110 -9.74 10.99 -7.35
CA GLY A 110 -9.84 12.44 -7.39
C GLY A 110 -8.47 13.10 -7.44
N ARG A 111 -8.45 14.41 -7.27
CA ARG A 111 -7.23 15.22 -7.38
C ARG A 111 -6.75 15.61 -6.00
N TRP A 112 -5.47 15.44 -5.67
CA TRP A 112 -4.94 15.93 -4.40
C TRP A 112 -5.05 17.46 -4.30
N PRO A 113 -5.53 18.03 -3.18
CA PRO A 113 -5.90 17.37 -1.91
C PRO A 113 -7.36 16.88 -1.82
N ASP A 114 -8.19 17.18 -2.82
CA ASP A 114 -9.62 16.86 -2.92
C ASP A 114 -9.88 15.40 -3.33
N LEU A 115 -9.47 14.47 -2.48
CA LEU A 115 -9.68 13.03 -2.70
C LEU A 115 -11.02 12.56 -2.13
N THR A 116 -11.74 11.77 -2.93
CA THR A 116 -12.89 11.00 -2.48
C THR A 116 -12.44 9.58 -2.15
N HIS A 117 -12.69 9.13 -0.92
CA HIS A 117 -12.44 7.76 -0.49
C HIS A 117 -13.74 7.09 -0.07
N ARG A 118 -13.84 5.79 -0.31
CA ARG A 118 -14.93 4.94 0.16
C ARG A 118 -14.35 3.71 0.82
N THR A 119 -14.82 3.40 2.01
CA THR A 119 -14.31 2.31 2.84
C THR A 119 -15.46 1.42 3.29
N GLU A 120 -15.24 0.12 3.19
CA GLU A 120 -16.08 -0.90 3.79
C GLU A 120 -15.26 -1.60 4.88
N LEU A 121 -15.82 -1.66 6.08
CA LEU A 121 -15.19 -2.22 7.27
C LEU A 121 -16.08 -3.33 7.83
N ALA A 122 -15.51 -4.52 7.97
CA ALA A 122 -16.13 -5.63 8.67
C ALA A 122 -15.22 -6.07 9.82
N VAL A 123 -15.77 -6.04 11.02
CA VAL A 123 -15.08 -6.41 12.26
C VAL A 123 -15.69 -7.71 12.77
N MET A 124 -14.87 -8.75 12.87
CA MET A 124 -15.26 -9.96 13.59
C MET A 124 -14.89 -9.77 15.06
N ARG A 125 -15.92 -9.76 15.92
CA ARG A 125 -15.72 -9.87 17.37
C ARG A 125 -15.71 -11.36 17.74
N PRO A 126 -14.90 -11.78 18.72
CA PRO A 126 -15.03 -13.12 19.27
C PRO A 126 -16.43 -13.27 19.87
N ASP A 127 -17.11 -14.35 19.48
CA ASP A 127 -18.33 -14.80 20.15
C ASP A 127 -17.96 -15.20 21.58
N TRP A 128 -18.61 -14.59 22.57
CA TRP A 128 -18.51 -14.96 23.99
C TRP A 128 -19.71 -15.80 24.41
#